data_AF-A0A832S5S5-F1
#
_entry.id   AF-A0A832S5S5-F1
#
_cell.length_a   1.000
_cell.length_b   1.000
_cell.length_c   1.000
_cell.angle_alpha   90.00
_cell.angle_beta   90.00
_cell.angle_gamma   90.00
#
_symmetry.space_group_name_H-M   'P 1'
#
loop_
_entity.id
_entity.type
_entity.pdbx_description
1 polymer ?
#
loop_
_entity_poly.entity_id
_entity_poly.type
_entity_poly.pdbx_seq_one_letter_code
_entity_poly.pdbx_strand_id
1 'polypeptide(L)'
;MVIMDIEGYAKRALRKDPSNEIGLEAQLASRILEIKHISSDRAHEIATAVICEAKATLHTEGDVLCPTFSGVAMGEFGVGSRGTGDFYVHSKLGEVIGKTDAVVDSSQLDDSGVVKIGDEYLVVTIDGIHSRLSDFPFLSGFHVARAALRDVYSMGARPLAMLSDIHIAD
;
A
#
# COMPACT_ATOMS: atom_id res chain seq x y z
N MET A 1 15.09 -5.79 2.07
CA MET A 1 14.73 -6.67 0.95
C MET A 1 13.74 -5.91 0.09
N VAL A 2 14.18 -5.33 -1.03
CA VAL A 2 13.29 -4.56 -1.91
C VAL A 2 12.39 -5.56 -2.62
N ILE A 3 11.11 -5.58 -2.26
CA ILE A 3 10.09 -6.37 -2.95
C ILE A 3 10.09 -5.91 -4.40
N MET A 4 10.26 -6.84 -5.33
CA MET A 4 10.43 -6.57 -6.75
C MET A 4 9.07 -6.47 -7.39
N ASP A 5 8.60 -5.25 -7.65
CA ASP A 5 7.58 -5.00 -8.66
C ASP A 5 8.25 -4.86 -10.05
N ILE A 6 7.50 -5.16 -11.10
CA ILE A 6 8.01 -5.20 -12.49
C ILE A 6 8.41 -3.80 -13.00
N GLU A 7 7.74 -2.75 -12.55
CA GLU A 7 8.03 -1.36 -12.92
C GLU A 7 9.32 -0.88 -12.25
N GLY A 8 9.48 -1.12 -10.95
CA GLY A 8 10.69 -0.84 -10.19
C GLY A 8 11.89 -1.61 -10.73
N TYR A 9 11.69 -2.86 -11.19
CA TYR A 9 12.71 -3.60 -11.91
C TYR A 9 13.11 -2.90 -13.22
N ALA A 10 12.14 -2.53 -14.05
CA ALA A 10 12.38 -1.82 -15.31
C ALA A 10 13.12 -0.49 -15.09
N LYS A 11 12.68 0.34 -14.14
CA LYS A 11 13.32 1.61 -13.78
C LYS A 11 14.78 1.43 -13.36
N ARG A 12 15.09 0.40 -12.55
CA ARG A 12 16.48 0.11 -12.15
C ARG A 12 17.34 -0.32 -13.32
N ALA A 13 16.81 -1.16 -14.21
CA ALA A 13 17.53 -1.60 -15.40
C ALA A 13 17.81 -0.44 -16.35
N LEU A 14 16.79 0.39 -16.64
CA LEU A 14 16.92 1.59 -17.48
C LEU A 14 17.90 2.61 -16.91
N ARG A 15 17.96 2.81 -15.58
CA ARG A 15 18.98 3.68 -14.96
C ARG A 15 20.40 3.16 -15.12
N LYS A 16 20.58 1.84 -15.13
CA LYS A 16 21.89 1.19 -15.24
C LYS A 16 22.39 1.18 -16.68
N ASP A 17 21.50 0.88 -17.63
CA ASP A 17 21.81 0.85 -19.05
C ASP A 17 20.57 1.30 -19.85
N PRO A 18 20.45 2.61 -20.13
CA PRO A 18 19.32 3.18 -20.88
C PRO A 18 19.24 2.66 -22.32
N SER A 19 20.32 2.11 -22.86
CA SER A 19 20.40 1.69 -24.26
C SER A 19 19.88 0.27 -24.52
N ASN A 20 19.76 -0.55 -23.46
CA ASN A 20 19.42 -1.96 -23.57
C ASN A 20 17.92 -2.24 -23.35
N GLU A 21 17.07 -1.53 -24.08
CA GLU A 21 15.61 -1.72 -23.99
C GLU A 21 15.19 -3.11 -24.49
N ILE A 22 15.77 -3.57 -25.61
CA ILE A 22 15.46 -4.89 -26.20
C ILE A 22 15.82 -6.03 -25.24
N GLY A 23 17.00 -5.95 -24.60
CA GLY A 23 17.42 -6.96 -23.63
C GLY A 23 16.56 -6.92 -22.35
N LEU A 24 16.14 -5.73 -21.92
CA LEU A 24 15.23 -5.56 -20.79
C LEU A 24 13.84 -6.15 -21.08
N GLU A 25 13.30 -5.91 -22.27
CA GLU A 25 12.00 -6.45 -22.70
C GLU A 25 12.02 -7.98 -22.67
N ALA A 26 13.04 -8.60 -23.26
CA ALA A 26 13.18 -10.06 -23.25
C ALA A 26 13.30 -10.64 -21.83
N GLN A 27 14.03 -9.95 -20.94
CA GLN A 27 14.16 -10.36 -19.53
C GLN A 27 12.84 -10.24 -18.78
N LEU A 28 12.11 -9.14 -18.97
CA LEU A 28 10.80 -8.94 -18.36
C LEU A 28 9.78 -9.97 -18.86
N ALA A 29 9.70 -10.19 -20.18
CA ALA A 29 8.81 -11.19 -20.77
C ALA A 29 9.10 -12.60 -20.22
N SER A 30 10.37 -12.97 -20.10
CA SER A 30 10.76 -14.25 -19.50
C SER A 30 10.31 -14.39 -18.04
N ARG A 31 10.42 -13.33 -17.23
CA ARG A 31 9.96 -13.33 -15.83
C ARG A 31 8.44 -13.37 -15.73
N ILE A 32 7.74 -12.70 -16.65
CA ILE A 32 6.28 -12.72 -16.72
C ILE A 32 5.81 -14.15 -17.03
N LEU A 33 6.42 -14.83 -17.99
CA LEU A 33 6.09 -16.21 -18.36
C LEU A 33 6.41 -17.23 -17.25
N GLU A 34 7.34 -16.93 -16.35
CA GLU A 34 7.64 -17.76 -15.17
C GLU A 34 6.45 -17.82 -14.21
N ILE A 35 5.67 -16.73 -14.12
CA ILE A 35 4.59 -16.56 -13.13
C ILE A 35 3.21 -16.69 -13.78
N LYS A 36 3.03 -16.13 -14.98
CA LYS A 36 1.74 -16.04 -15.67
C LYS A 36 1.66 -17.06 -16.82
N HIS A 37 0.55 -17.79 -16.88
CA HIS A 37 0.24 -18.72 -17.95
C HIS A 37 -0.38 -18.01 -19.16
N ILE A 38 0.41 -17.19 -19.85
CA ILE A 38 0.00 -16.41 -21.03
C ILE A 38 0.88 -16.71 -22.25
N SER A 39 0.47 -16.23 -23.43
CA SER A 39 1.30 -16.38 -24.63
C SER A 39 2.58 -15.54 -24.55
N SER A 40 3.62 -15.97 -25.26
CA SER A 40 4.87 -15.22 -25.39
C SER A 40 4.60 -13.80 -25.90
N ASP A 41 3.80 -13.66 -26.95
CA ASP A 41 3.45 -12.36 -27.53
C ASP A 41 2.81 -11.44 -26.47
N ARG A 42 1.89 -11.98 -25.66
CA ARG A 42 1.24 -11.21 -24.60
C ARG A 42 2.22 -10.81 -23.49
N ALA A 43 3.19 -11.67 -23.15
CA ALA A 43 4.22 -11.34 -22.19
C ALA A 43 5.14 -10.21 -22.69
N HIS A 44 5.47 -10.20 -23.98
CA HIS A 44 6.23 -9.13 -24.63
C HIS A 44 5.44 -7.82 -24.70
N GLU A 45 4.13 -7.87 -24.98
CA GLU A 45 3.25 -6.70 -24.93
C GLU A 45 3.25 -6.06 -23.52
N ILE A 46 3.10 -6.88 -22.47
CA ILE A 46 3.12 -6.40 -21.08
C ILE A 46 4.50 -5.83 -20.74
N ALA A 47 5.58 -6.53 -21.08
CA ALA A 47 6.95 -6.05 -20.85
C ALA A 47 7.19 -4.69 -21.52
N THR A 48 6.73 -4.52 -22.75
CA THR A 48 6.82 -3.27 -23.50
C THR A 48 6.02 -2.14 -22.82
N ALA A 49 4.80 -2.43 -22.37
CA ALA A 49 3.98 -1.46 -21.65
C ALA A 49 4.66 -1.00 -20.35
N VAL A 50 5.19 -1.95 -19.56
CA VAL A 50 5.93 -1.65 -18.32
C VAL A 50 7.16 -0.78 -18.59
N ILE A 51 7.93 -1.06 -19.66
CA ILE A 51 9.07 -0.23 -20.05
C ILE A 51 8.61 1.18 -20.43
N CYS A 52 7.51 1.30 -21.18
CA CYS A 52 6.94 2.58 -21.58
C CYS A 52 6.56 3.44 -20.36
N GLU A 53 5.83 2.86 -19.40
CA GLU A 53 5.43 3.54 -18.16
C GLU A 53 6.65 3.89 -17.27
N ALA A 54 7.60 2.98 -17.18
CA ALA A 54 8.84 3.20 -16.44
C ALA A 54 9.63 4.39 -17.01
N LYS A 55 9.72 4.51 -18.34
CA LYS A 55 10.37 5.65 -19.03
C LYS A 55 9.63 6.95 -18.80
N ALA A 56 8.30 6.93 -18.87
CA ALA A 56 7.46 8.12 -18.68
C ALA A 56 7.66 8.78 -17.29
N THR A 57 8.05 7.99 -16.29
CA THR A 57 8.20 8.43 -14.90
C THR A 57 9.66 8.43 -14.41
N LEU A 58 10.63 8.15 -15.28
CA LEU A 58 12.04 7.97 -14.89
C LEU A 58 12.75 9.29 -14.53
N HIS A 59 12.37 10.37 -15.23
CA HIS A 59 13.01 11.67 -15.21
C HIS A 59 12.02 12.78 -14.79
N THR A 60 11.11 12.47 -13.87
CA THR A 60 10.20 13.47 -13.31
C THR A 60 10.95 14.38 -12.35
N GLU A 61 10.76 15.70 -12.51
CA GLU A 61 11.35 16.73 -11.65
C GLU A 61 10.24 17.54 -10.97
N GLY A 62 10.47 17.96 -9.73
CA GLY A 62 9.58 18.84 -8.98
C GLY A 62 9.47 18.46 -7.52
N ASP A 63 9.19 19.45 -6.67
CA ASP A 63 9.21 19.33 -5.21
C ASP A 63 8.22 18.28 -4.67
N VAL A 64 7.13 18.01 -5.40
CA VAL A 64 6.11 17.01 -5.01
C VAL A 64 6.35 15.65 -5.67
N LEU A 65 7.16 15.60 -6.75
CA LEU A 65 7.42 14.37 -7.52
C LEU A 65 8.64 13.59 -7.00
N CYS A 66 9.52 14.27 -6.25
CA CYS A 66 10.73 13.70 -5.69
C CYS A 66 10.56 13.44 -4.18
N PRO A 67 10.60 12.18 -3.72
CA PRO A 67 10.52 11.90 -2.29
C PRO A 67 11.84 12.26 -1.59
N THR A 68 11.75 12.70 -0.33
CA THR A 68 12.91 12.79 0.56
C THR A 68 13.26 11.39 1.06
N PHE A 69 14.46 10.91 0.73
CA PHE A 69 14.93 9.60 1.18
C PHE A 69 15.51 9.68 2.60
N SER A 70 14.90 8.97 3.54
CA SER A 70 15.39 8.88 4.93
C SER A 70 16.58 7.92 5.11
N GLY A 71 16.79 7.00 4.16
CA GLY A 71 17.83 5.97 4.23
C GLY A 71 17.55 4.84 5.22
N VAL A 72 16.36 4.78 5.83
CA VAL A 72 15.98 3.76 6.82
C VAL A 72 14.67 3.10 6.39
N ALA A 73 14.61 1.77 6.45
CA ALA A 73 13.40 1.01 6.13
C ALA A 73 12.41 1.00 7.31
N MET A 74 11.11 0.84 7.01
CA MET A 74 10.05 0.77 8.03
C MET A 74 10.31 -0.30 9.12
N GLY A 75 10.84 -1.46 8.71
CA GLY A 75 11.18 -2.53 9.66
C GLY A 75 12.35 -2.18 10.57
N GLU A 76 13.32 -1.41 10.09
CA GLU A 76 14.45 -0.91 10.90
C GLU A 76 14.00 0.18 11.87
N PHE A 77 12.99 0.97 11.48
CA PHE A 77 12.30 1.92 12.35
C PHE A 77 11.42 1.25 13.41
N GLY A 78 11.23 -0.07 13.36
CA GLY A 78 10.41 -0.81 14.33
C GLY A 78 8.90 -0.70 14.11
N VAL A 79 8.45 -0.27 12.93
CA VAL A 79 7.02 -0.24 12.59
C VAL A 79 6.46 -1.67 12.57
N GLY A 80 5.30 -1.88 13.21
CA GLY A 80 4.65 -3.18 13.36
C GLY A 80 5.13 -4.01 14.55
N SER A 81 6.13 -3.54 15.32
CA SER A 81 6.61 -4.22 16.54
C SER A 81 5.82 -3.86 17.80
N ARG A 82 4.84 -2.95 17.71
CA ARG A 82 4.12 -2.34 18.85
C ARG A 82 5.05 -1.75 19.92
N GLY A 83 6.27 -1.37 19.54
CA GLY A 83 7.29 -0.74 20.40
C GLY A 83 7.44 0.76 20.13
N THR A 84 8.45 1.40 20.72
CA THR A 84 8.69 2.85 20.63
C THR A 84 8.72 3.37 19.20
N GLY A 85 9.33 2.63 18.27
CA GLY A 85 9.40 3.00 16.87
C GLY A 85 8.05 3.03 16.17
N ASP A 86 7.16 2.09 16.53
CA ASP A 86 5.80 2.03 16.02
C ASP A 86 4.98 3.25 16.48
N PHE A 87 5.02 3.57 17.78
CA PHE A 87 4.35 4.75 18.32
C PHE A 87 4.88 6.05 17.71
N TYR A 88 6.20 6.15 17.52
CA TYR A 88 6.82 7.33 16.92
C TYR A 88 6.37 7.55 15.48
N VAL A 89 6.34 6.50 14.66
CA VAL A 89 5.91 6.63 13.26
C VAL A 89 4.43 7.00 13.19
N HIS A 90 3.57 6.35 13.99
CA HIS A 90 2.14 6.67 14.00
C HIS A 90 1.86 8.10 14.51
N SER A 91 2.59 8.57 15.52
CA SER A 91 2.45 9.97 15.97
C SER A 91 2.88 10.97 14.90
N LYS A 92 3.95 10.68 14.14
CA LYS A 92 4.36 11.51 13.00
C LYS A 92 3.36 11.52 11.86
N LEU A 93 2.68 10.40 11.59
CA LEU A 93 1.56 10.40 10.64
C LEU A 93 0.45 11.33 11.12
N GLY A 94 0.10 11.27 12.41
CA GLY A 94 -0.87 12.19 13.02
C GLY A 94 -0.46 13.66 12.92
N GLU A 95 0.81 13.99 13.14
CA GLU A 95 1.34 15.36 12.98
C GLU A 95 1.23 15.87 11.54
N VAL A 96 1.53 15.02 10.55
CA VAL A 96 1.46 15.38 9.12
C VAL A 96 0.02 15.60 8.65
N ILE A 97 -0.92 14.76 9.12
CA ILE A 97 -2.36 14.95 8.86
C ILE A 97 -2.84 16.25 9.51
N GLY A 98 -2.34 16.54 10.72
CA GLY A 98 -2.70 17.71 11.49
C GLY A 98 -4.03 17.53 12.24
N LYS A 99 -4.45 18.61 12.91
CA LYS A 99 -5.69 18.62 13.68
C LYS A 99 -6.91 18.70 12.75
N THR A 100 -7.92 17.91 13.03
CA THR A 100 -9.19 17.93 12.29
C THR A 100 -10.36 18.38 13.17
N ASP A 101 -11.55 18.52 12.58
CA ASP A 101 -12.79 18.79 13.33
C ASP A 101 -13.43 17.50 13.89
N ALA A 102 -12.76 16.35 13.75
CA ALA A 102 -13.22 15.10 14.35
C ALA A 102 -13.12 15.16 15.88
N VAL A 103 -14.06 14.50 16.55
CA VAL A 103 -14.10 14.33 18.01
C VAL A 103 -12.98 13.41 18.47
N VAL A 104 -12.73 12.36 17.68
CA VAL A 104 -11.54 11.52 17.79
C VAL A 104 -10.78 11.57 16.47
N ASP A 105 -9.59 12.14 16.48
CA ASP A 105 -8.72 12.30 15.31
C ASP A 105 -7.40 11.52 15.42
N SER A 106 -6.57 11.60 14.38
CA SER A 106 -5.30 10.86 14.29
C SER A 106 -4.29 11.23 15.38
N SER A 107 -4.46 12.35 16.10
CA SER A 107 -3.57 12.72 17.20
C SER A 107 -3.77 11.87 18.46
N GLN A 108 -4.94 11.23 18.61
CA GLN A 108 -5.26 10.38 19.75
C GLN A 108 -4.76 8.94 19.60
N LEU A 109 -4.39 8.52 18.38
CA LEU A 109 -3.89 7.17 18.10
C LEU A 109 -4.82 6.05 18.60
N ASP A 110 -6.13 6.27 18.48
CA ASP A 110 -7.18 5.35 18.90
C ASP A 110 -7.54 4.33 17.80
N ASP A 111 -8.36 3.32 18.13
CA ASP A 111 -8.79 2.25 17.21
C ASP A 111 -9.69 2.77 16.06
N SER A 112 -10.27 3.97 16.20
CA SER A 112 -11.19 4.55 15.22
C SER A 112 -11.21 6.08 15.27
N GLY A 113 -11.61 6.69 14.14
CA GLY A 113 -11.97 8.10 14.09
C GLY A 113 -13.45 8.31 14.44
N VAL A 114 -13.77 9.45 15.05
CA VAL A 114 -15.14 9.77 15.47
C VAL A 114 -15.53 11.18 15.05
N VAL A 115 -16.67 11.33 14.39
CA VAL A 115 -17.26 12.64 14.06
C VAL A 115 -18.64 12.78 14.70
N LYS A 116 -19.06 14.00 15.02
CA LYS A 116 -20.39 14.27 15.58
C LYS A 116 -21.37 14.65 14.47
N ILE A 117 -22.56 14.03 14.47
CA ILE A 117 -23.64 14.31 13.52
C ILE A 117 -24.93 14.57 14.31
N GLY A 118 -25.34 15.84 14.41
CA GLY A 118 -26.44 16.23 15.29
C GLY A 118 -26.13 15.90 16.75
N ASP A 119 -26.94 15.05 17.38
CA ASP A 119 -26.74 14.55 18.74
C ASP A 119 -26.07 13.16 18.79
N GLU A 120 -25.75 12.58 17.64
CA GLU A 120 -25.11 11.25 17.54
C GLU A 120 -23.63 11.35 17.19
N TYR A 121 -22.90 10.25 17.37
CA TYR A 121 -21.51 10.09 16.97
C TYR A 121 -21.39 8.98 15.92
N LEU A 122 -20.71 9.30 14.83
CA LEU A 122 -20.35 8.34 13.80
C LEU A 122 -18.90 7.90 14.02
N VAL A 123 -18.73 6.60 14.26
CA VAL A 123 -17.42 5.95 14.42
C VAL A 123 -17.03 5.29 13.10
N VAL A 124 -15.81 5.54 12.65
CA VAL A 124 -15.26 4.99 11.40
C VAL A 124 -13.90 4.37 11.67
N THR A 125 -13.72 3.14 11.21
CA THR A 125 -12.43 2.45 11.21
C THR A 125 -12.14 1.88 9.83
N ILE A 126 -10.87 1.67 9.54
CA ILE A 126 -10.38 1.10 8.28
C ILE A 126 -9.33 0.07 8.68
N ASP A 127 -9.50 -1.16 8.19
CA ASP A 127 -8.61 -2.25 8.51
C ASP A 127 -8.24 -3.04 7.25
N GLY A 128 -7.03 -3.59 7.24
CA GLY A 128 -6.42 -4.19 6.05
C GLY A 128 -6.20 -5.70 6.15
N ILE A 129 -5.96 -6.33 5.00
CA ILE A 129 -5.56 -7.74 4.93
C ILE A 129 -4.04 -7.86 5.05
N HIS A 130 -3.58 -8.78 5.90
CA HIS A 130 -2.18 -9.18 5.88
C HIS A 130 -1.91 -10.15 4.73
N SER A 131 -0.85 -9.91 3.97
CA SER A 131 -0.38 -10.75 2.85
C SER A 131 -0.22 -12.25 3.15
N ARG A 132 -0.11 -12.66 4.41
CA ARG A 132 0.00 -14.08 4.80
C ARG A 132 -1.30 -14.85 4.61
N LEU A 133 -2.43 -14.16 4.49
CA LEU A 133 -3.74 -14.75 4.27
C LEU A 133 -4.17 -14.73 2.79
N SER A 134 -3.31 -14.24 1.89
CA SER A 134 -3.63 -14.10 0.46
C SER A 134 -4.01 -15.43 -0.20
N ASP A 135 -3.42 -16.55 0.23
CA ASP A 135 -3.77 -17.89 -0.28
C ASP A 135 -5.12 -18.42 0.24
N PHE A 136 -5.72 -17.75 1.23
CA PHE A 136 -6.97 -18.17 1.88
C PHE A 136 -8.03 -17.05 1.80
N PRO A 137 -8.54 -16.71 0.61
CA PRO A 137 -9.33 -15.49 0.40
C PRO A 137 -10.56 -15.38 1.29
N PHE A 138 -11.29 -16.47 1.52
CA PHE A 138 -12.44 -16.47 2.43
C PHE A 138 -12.06 -16.26 3.89
N LEU A 139 -10.96 -16.90 4.33
CA LEU A 139 -10.46 -16.74 5.69
C LEU A 139 -9.93 -15.32 5.91
N SER A 140 -9.25 -14.80 4.90
CA SER A 140 -8.78 -13.41 4.83
C SER A 140 -9.93 -12.42 4.97
N GLY A 141 -10.98 -12.58 4.16
CA GLY A 141 -12.19 -11.76 4.22
C GLY A 141 -12.88 -11.81 5.59
N PHE A 142 -13.00 -12.99 6.17
CA PHE A 142 -13.53 -13.15 7.53
C PHE A 142 -12.67 -12.40 8.57
N HIS A 143 -11.34 -12.53 8.51
CA HIS A 143 -10.45 -11.91 9.48
C HIS A 143 -10.41 -10.38 9.38
N VAL A 144 -10.40 -9.81 8.18
CA VAL A 144 -10.41 -8.34 8.01
C VAL A 144 -11.76 -7.76 8.44
N ALA A 145 -12.87 -8.40 8.08
CA ALA A 145 -14.20 -7.97 8.54
C ALA A 145 -14.32 -8.04 10.07
N ARG A 146 -13.80 -9.11 10.68
CA ARG A 146 -13.77 -9.27 12.14
C ARG A 146 -12.90 -8.20 12.81
N ALA A 147 -11.76 -7.87 12.22
CA ALA A 147 -10.83 -6.89 12.78
C ALA A 147 -11.45 -5.48 12.77
N ALA A 148 -12.00 -5.05 11.63
CA ALA A 148 -12.74 -3.80 11.53
C ALA A 148 -13.96 -3.75 12.49
N LEU A 149 -14.72 -4.84 12.62
CA LEU A 149 -15.85 -4.87 13.56
C LEU A 149 -15.40 -4.75 15.02
N ARG A 150 -14.31 -5.42 15.39
CA ARG A 150 -13.78 -5.38 16.76
C ARG A 150 -13.42 -3.94 17.14
N ASP A 151 -12.82 -3.19 16.23
CA ASP A 151 -12.39 -1.81 16.49
C ASP A 151 -13.61 -0.88 16.63
N VAL A 152 -14.68 -1.09 15.87
CA VAL A 152 -15.96 -0.39 16.12
C VAL A 152 -16.56 -0.75 17.49
N TYR A 153 -16.51 -2.04 17.86
CA TYR A 153 -17.05 -2.49 19.15
C TYR A 153 -16.20 -2.00 20.34
N SER A 154 -14.88 -1.86 20.22
CA SER A 154 -14.02 -1.34 21.29
C SER A 154 -14.34 0.12 21.62
N MET A 155 -14.78 0.88 20.63
CA MET A 155 -15.31 2.25 20.80
C MET A 155 -16.72 2.32 21.41
N GLY A 156 -17.34 1.17 21.71
CA GLY A 156 -18.69 1.09 22.25
C GLY A 156 -19.79 1.41 21.24
N ALA A 157 -19.47 1.45 19.94
CA ALA A 157 -20.41 1.77 18.88
C ALA A 157 -21.15 0.54 18.34
N ARG A 158 -22.31 0.78 17.73
CA ARG A 158 -23.09 -0.26 17.04
C ARG A 158 -22.73 -0.23 15.54
N PRO A 159 -22.28 -1.35 14.94
CA PRO A 159 -22.03 -1.42 13.50
C PRO A 159 -23.30 -1.11 12.69
N LEU A 160 -23.14 -0.25 11.67
CA LEU A 160 -24.24 0.17 10.78
C LEU A 160 -24.06 -0.34 9.35
N ALA A 161 -22.84 -0.23 8.83
CA ALA A 161 -22.47 -0.61 7.47
C ALA A 161 -21.00 -1.03 7.41
N MET A 162 -20.64 -1.81 6.40
CA MET A 162 -19.26 -2.19 6.08
C MET A 162 -19.05 -2.02 4.59
N LEU A 163 -17.96 -1.34 4.21
CA LEU A 163 -17.52 -1.22 2.83
C LEU A 163 -16.27 -2.10 2.66
N SER A 164 -16.25 -2.89 1.59
CA SER A 164 -15.09 -3.70 1.22
C SER A 164 -14.47 -3.10 -0.03
N ASP A 165 -13.27 -2.55 0.14
CA ASP A 165 -12.43 -2.10 -0.96
C ASP A 165 -11.51 -3.25 -1.38
N ILE A 166 -11.65 -3.71 -2.63
CA ILE A 166 -10.92 -4.87 -3.15
C ILE A 166 -10.18 -4.44 -4.42
N HIS A 167 -8.87 -4.33 -4.31
CA HIS A 167 -7.99 -4.09 -5.44
C HIS A 167 -7.55 -5.43 -6.03
N ILE A 168 -8.09 -5.76 -7.20
CA ILE A 168 -7.66 -6.93 -7.98
C ILE A 168 -6.67 -6.40 -9.02
N ALA A 169 -5.38 -6.42 -8.68
CA ALA A 169 -4.32 -6.19 -9.64
C ALA A 169 -3.87 -7.54 -10.23
N ASP A 170 -3.65 -7.55 -11.55
CA ASP A 170 -3.38 -8.74 -12.36
C ASP A 170 -1.97 -9.30 -12.13
#